data_AF-A0A8J8C664-F1
#
_entry.id   AF-A0A8J8C664-F1
#
_cell.length_a   1.000
_cell.length_b   1.000
_cell.length_c   1.000
_cell.angle_alpha   90.00
_cell.angle_beta   90.00
_cell.angle_gamma   90.00
#
_symmetry.space_group_name_H-M   'P 1'
#
loop_
_entity.id
_entity.type
_entity.pdbx_description
1 polymer ?
#
loop_
_entity_poly.entity_id
_entity_poly.type
_entity_poly.pdbx_seq_one_letter_code
_entity_poly.pdbx_strand_id
1 'polypeptide(L)'
;MSVQIIEGNLVKIVEEGDVDKIIKELQNFDGYLRISLKKDGYFEEGYIFLSKGSIIGYGYSYKGEDVFGHNAIDHIENMKNSRPIVEIYEYTEEKLKIMMDLFKE
;
A
#
# COMPACT_ATOMS: atom_id res chain seq x y z
N MET A 1 9.58 -17.09 3.23
CA MET A 1 10.52 -15.95 3.12
C MET A 1 9.72 -14.72 3.52
N SER A 2 10.24 -13.87 4.41
CA SER A 2 9.59 -12.60 4.73
C SER A 2 9.76 -11.68 3.52
N VAL A 3 8.66 -11.38 2.83
CA VAL A 3 8.66 -10.44 1.70
C VAL A 3 8.96 -9.07 2.27
N GLN A 4 10.15 -8.53 1.95
CA GLN A 4 10.50 -7.16 2.32
C GLN A 4 9.90 -6.21 1.29
N ILE A 5 8.96 -5.37 1.73
CA ILE A 5 8.47 -4.27 0.92
C ILE A 5 9.62 -3.29 0.73
N ILE A 6 9.96 -2.99 -0.53
CA ILE A 6 11.01 -2.02 -0.86
C ILE A 6 10.51 -0.65 -0.43
N GLU A 7 11.25 0.05 0.43
CA GLU A 7 10.86 1.40 0.83
C GLU A 7 10.97 2.38 -0.35
N GLY A 8 9.86 3.02 -0.68
CA GLY A 8 9.79 4.08 -1.70
C GLY A 8 10.25 5.43 -1.16
N ASN A 9 10.19 6.47 -1.99
CA ASN A 9 10.37 7.84 -1.53
C ASN A 9 9.03 8.38 -1.05
N LEU A 10 8.95 8.83 0.20
CA LEU A 10 7.74 9.44 0.71
C LEU A 10 7.43 10.71 -0.08
N VAL A 11 6.27 10.73 -0.74
CA VAL A 11 5.78 11.89 -1.50
C VAL A 11 4.86 12.74 -0.65
N LYS A 12 3.92 12.10 0.03
CA LYS A 12 2.82 12.79 0.71
C LYS A 12 2.25 11.92 1.83
N ILE A 13 1.83 12.57 2.90
CA ILE A 13 1.04 11.97 3.98
C ILE A 13 -0.34 12.65 3.98
N VAL A 14 -1.39 11.85 4.08
CA VAL A 14 -2.79 12.30 4.16
C VAL A 14 -3.40 11.70 5.41
N GLU A 15 -3.67 12.55 6.40
CA GLU A 15 -4.41 12.15 7.60
C GLU A 15 -5.91 12.09 7.27
N GLU A 16 -6.63 11.10 7.82
CA GLU A 16 -8.04 10.81 7.49
C GLU A 16 -8.28 10.71 5.96
N GLY A 17 -7.35 10.06 5.25
CA GLY A 17 -7.31 10.05 3.79
C GLY A 17 -8.36 9.14 3.17
N ASP A 18 -9.11 9.68 2.20
CA ASP A 18 -9.96 8.87 1.32
C ASP A 18 -9.09 8.16 0.28
N VAL A 19 -8.75 6.91 0.56
CA VAL A 19 -7.88 6.08 -0.28
C VAL A 19 -8.40 5.98 -1.71
N ASP A 20 -9.72 5.89 -1.91
CA ASP A 20 -10.33 5.73 -3.23
C ASP A 20 -10.14 6.99 -4.08
N LYS A 21 -10.33 8.16 -3.44
CA LYS A 21 -10.06 9.45 -4.07
C LYS A 21 -8.57 9.61 -4.40
N ILE A 22 -7.68 9.24 -3.48
CA ILE A 22 -6.23 9.36 -3.69
C ILE A 22 -5.81 8.49 -4.88
N ILE A 23 -6.25 7.23 -4.94
CA ILE A 23 -5.96 6.34 -6.08
C ILE A 23 -6.45 6.95 -7.40
N LYS A 24 -7.64 7.56 -7.41
CA LYS A 24 -8.18 8.25 -8.60
C LYS A 24 -7.38 9.47 -9.03
N GLU A 25 -6.69 10.15 -8.12
CA GLU A 25 -5.80 11.27 -8.43
C GLU A 25 -4.44 10.79 -8.98
N LEU A 26 -4.02 9.57 -8.63
CA LEU A 26 -2.74 8.96 -9.00
C LEU A 26 -2.77 8.26 -10.38
N GLN A 27 -3.34 8.89 -11.41
CA GLN A 27 -3.59 8.26 -12.73
C GLN A 27 -2.35 7.93 -13.58
N ASN A 28 -1.14 8.22 -13.10
CA ASN A 28 0.11 7.81 -13.77
C ASN A 28 1.24 7.67 -12.74
N PHE A 29 0.93 6.97 -11.65
CA PHE A 29 1.83 6.81 -10.52
C PHE A 29 2.41 5.39 -10.47
N ASP A 30 3.71 5.32 -10.18
CA ASP A 30 4.45 4.09 -9.95
C ASP A 30 4.97 4.10 -8.50
N GLY A 31 4.47 3.18 -7.67
CA GLY A 31 4.71 3.27 -6.23
C GLY A 31 3.74 2.43 -5.42
N TYR A 32 3.53 2.85 -4.18
CA TYR A 32 2.52 2.26 -3.32
C TYR A 32 1.92 3.28 -2.36
N LEU A 33 0.72 2.98 -1.87
CA LEU A 33 0.13 3.65 -0.73
C LEU A 33 0.25 2.73 0.46
N ARG A 34 0.73 3.26 1.58
CA ARG A 34 0.65 2.61 2.88
C ARG A 34 -0.51 3.22 3.66
N ILE A 35 -1.38 2.36 4.15
CA ILE A 35 -2.58 2.70 4.90
C ILE A 35 -2.33 2.27 6.33
N SER A 36 -2.24 3.22 7.24
CA SER A 36 -1.91 2.96 8.63
C SER A 36 -3.13 3.25 9.51
N LEU A 37 -3.63 2.24 10.20
CA LEU A 37 -4.73 2.35 11.15
C LEU A 37 -4.28 1.90 12.54
N LYS A 38 -4.51 2.74 13.56
CA LYS A 38 -4.24 2.34 14.93
C LYS A 38 -5.41 1.52 15.48
N LYS A 39 -5.16 0.26 15.80
CA LYS A 39 -6.16 -0.68 16.31
C LYS A 39 -5.60 -1.44 17.51
N ASP A 40 -6.33 -1.38 18.62
CA ASP A 40 -6.00 -2.13 19.84
C ASP A 40 -4.57 -1.87 20.37
N GLY A 41 -4.05 -0.65 20.17
CA GLY A 41 -2.68 -0.28 20.57
C GLY A 41 -1.58 -0.68 19.57
N TYR A 42 -1.92 -1.40 18.51
CA TYR A 42 -1.02 -1.77 17.41
C TYR A 42 -1.36 -0.99 16.14
N PHE A 43 -0.43 -0.97 15.19
CA PHE A 43 -0.69 -0.46 13.85
C PHE A 43 -1.05 -1.63 12.94
N GLU A 44 -2.21 -1.49 12.31
CA GLU A 44 -2.67 -2.31 11.19
C GLU A 44 -2.24 -1.56 9.92
N GLU A 45 -1.51 -2.25 9.05
CA GLU A 45 -0.85 -1.64 7.91
C GLU A 45 -1.29 -2.31 6.61
N GLY A 46 -1.86 -1.51 5.73
CA GLY A 46 -2.28 -1.91 4.40
C GLY A 46 -1.34 -1.35 3.34
N TYR A 47 -1.09 -2.09 2.28
CA TYR A 47 -0.25 -1.69 1.16
C TYR A 47 -1.02 -1.86 -0.14
N ILE A 48 -1.15 -0.79 -0.92
CA ILE A 48 -1.75 -0.81 -2.25
C ILE A 48 -0.66 -0.45 -3.24
N PHE A 49 -0.30 -1.37 -4.11
CA PHE A 49 0.75 -1.16 -5.09
C PHE A 49 0.16 -0.70 -6.42
N LEU A 50 0.75 0.35 -7.00
CA LEU A 50 0.33 0.89 -8.29
C LEU A 50 1.50 0.90 -9.26
N SER A 51 1.19 0.56 -10.51
CA SER A 51 2.06 0.87 -11.64
C SER A 51 1.25 1.54 -12.74
N LYS A 52 1.77 2.66 -13.26
CA LYS A 52 1.11 3.51 -14.25
C LYS A 52 -0.34 3.85 -13.86
N GLY A 53 -0.57 4.09 -12.57
CA GLY A 53 -1.89 4.38 -12.01
C GLY A 53 -2.87 3.20 -11.94
N SER A 54 -2.45 1.99 -12.33
CA SER A 54 -3.24 0.77 -12.17
C SER A 54 -2.79 0.00 -10.94
N ILE A 55 -3.74 -0.51 -10.15
CA ILE A 55 -3.42 -1.34 -8.99
C ILE A 55 -2.88 -2.68 -9.47
N ILE A 56 -1.67 -3.02 -9.04
CA ILE A 56 -0.98 -4.27 -9.42
C ILE A 56 -0.92 -5.27 -8.26
N GLY A 57 -1.23 -4.86 -7.04
CA GLY A 57 -1.22 -5.75 -5.89
C GLY A 57 -1.68 -5.09 -4.60
N TYR A 58 -1.98 -5.95 -3.62
CA TYR A 58 -2.34 -5.58 -2.26
C TYR A 58 -1.47 -6.37 -1.28
N GLY A 59 -1.10 -5.72 -0.19
CA GLY A 59 -0.45 -6.33 0.97
C GLY A 59 -1.12 -5.85 2.25
N TYR A 60 -1.09 -6.66 3.28
CA TYR A 60 -1.58 -6.30 4.60
C TYR A 60 -0.68 -6.93 5.64
N SER A 61 -0.35 -6.15 6.68
CA SER A 61 0.47 -6.56 7.80
C SER A 61 -0.21 -6.16 9.10
N TYR A 62 -0.39 -7.11 10.00
CA TYR A 62 -0.91 -6.85 11.33
C TYR A 62 -0.35 -7.82 12.35
N LYS A 63 0.23 -7.30 13.45
CA LYS A 63 0.79 -8.10 14.56
C LYS A 63 1.75 -9.22 14.09
N GLY A 64 2.50 -8.99 13.01
CA GLY A 64 3.46 -9.96 12.45
C GLY A 64 2.85 -10.99 11.50
N GLU A 65 1.57 -10.88 11.17
CA GLU A 65 0.93 -11.62 10.08
C GLU A 65 0.93 -10.77 8.81
N ASP A 66 1.68 -11.21 7.81
CA ASP A 66 1.74 -10.60 6.49
C ASP A 66 0.93 -11.43 5.50
N VAL A 67 -0.08 -10.82 4.89
CA VAL A 67 -0.90 -11.41 3.82
C VAL A 67 -0.80 -10.56 2.56
N PHE A 68 -0.77 -11.22 1.41
CA PHE A 68 -0.63 -10.58 0.10
C PHE A 68 -1.72 -11.06 -0.86
N GLY A 69 -1.92 -10.29 -1.92
CA GLY A 69 -2.85 -10.62 -2.99
C GLY A 69 -4.31 -10.51 -2.55
N HIS A 70 -5.15 -11.44 -2.99
CA HIS A 70 -6.60 -11.34 -2.81
C HIS A 70 -7.02 -11.31 -1.33
N ASN A 71 -6.30 -12.03 -0.47
CA ASN A 71 -6.60 -12.08 0.97
C ASN A 71 -6.40 -10.73 1.66
N ALA A 72 -5.49 -9.89 1.16
CA ALA A 72 -5.28 -8.55 1.71
C ALA A 72 -6.40 -7.56 1.34
N ILE A 73 -7.17 -7.82 0.27
CA ILE A 73 -8.18 -6.89 -0.24
C ILE A 73 -9.26 -6.62 0.81
N ASP A 74 -9.82 -7.67 1.42
CA ASP A 74 -10.90 -7.54 2.40
C ASP A 74 -10.47 -6.69 3.61
N HIS A 75 -9.24 -6.91 4.08
CA HIS A 75 -8.65 -6.11 5.15
C HIS A 75 -8.48 -4.64 4.74
N ILE A 76 -7.90 -4.38 3.55
CA ILE A 76 -7.69 -3.04 3.01
C ILE A 76 -9.04 -2.30 2.90
N GLU A 77 -10.07 -2.93 2.36
CA GLU A 77 -11.38 -2.31 2.21
C GLU A 77 -12.01 -1.93 3.57
N ASN A 78 -11.83 -2.77 4.59
CA ASN A 78 -12.25 -2.44 5.94
C ASN A 78 -11.48 -1.24 6.52
N MET A 79 -10.16 -1.18 6.29
CA MET A 79 -9.32 -0.06 6.71
C MET A 79 -9.75 1.25 6.06
N LYS A 80 -10.07 1.24 4.74
CA LYS A 80 -10.52 2.43 3.99
C LYS A 80 -11.71 3.13 4.65
N ASN A 81 -12.63 2.37 5.24
CA ASN A 81 -13.82 2.91 5.90
C ASN A 81 -13.53 3.63 7.22
N SER A 82 -12.36 3.41 7.81
CA SER A 82 -11.99 3.93 9.14
C SER A 82 -11.13 5.19 9.09
N ARG A 83 -11.13 5.91 7.96
CA ARG A 83 -10.34 7.15 7.73
C ARG A 83 -8.88 7.00 8.18
N PRO A 84 -8.14 6.06 7.59
CA PRO A 84 -6.78 5.77 7.99
C PRO A 84 -5.82 6.90 7.60
N ILE A 85 -4.62 6.85 8.16
CA ILE A 85 -3.51 7.67 7.65
C ILE A 85 -3.02 7.01 6.36
N VAL A 86 -2.92 7.78 5.29
CA VAL A 86 -2.49 7.31 3.98
C VAL A 86 -1.17 7.97 3.61
N GLU A 87 -0.13 7.17 3.50
CA GLU A 87 1.21 7.59 3.11
C GLU A 87 1.47 7.15 1.68
N ILE A 88 1.86 8.08 0.82
CA ILE A 88 2.09 7.82 -0.62
C ILE A 88 3.59 7.76 -0.85
N TYR A 89 4.05 6.63 -1.37
CA TYR A 89 5.45 6.37 -1.64
C TYR A 89 5.68 6.13 -3.12
N GLU A 90 6.53 6.94 -3.74
CA GLU A 90 6.90 6.81 -5.14
C GLU A 90 8.08 5.86 -5.29
N TYR A 91 8.01 5.01 -6.31
CA TYR A 91 9.16 4.24 -6.76
C TYR A 91 9.89 4.97 -7.89
N THR A 92 11.22 4.97 -7.78
CA THR A 92 12.06 5.21 -8.95
C THR A 92 11.91 4.04 -9.92
N GLU A 93 12.21 4.26 -11.20
CA GLU A 93 12.16 3.21 -12.23
C GLU A 93 12.94 1.94 -11.85
N GLU A 94 14.05 2.10 -11.13
CA GLU A 94 14.85 0.98 -10.61
C GLU A 94 14.11 0.19 -9.52
N LYS A 95 13.55 0.89 -8.51
CA LYS A 95 12.80 0.24 -7.43
C LYS A 95 11.54 -0.44 -7.94
N LEU A 96 10.85 0.19 -8.89
CA LEU A 96 9.68 -0.39 -9.53
C LEU A 96 10.04 -1.71 -10.24
N LYS A 97 11.15 -1.75 -10.99
CA LYS A 97 11.60 -2.98 -11.67
C LYS A 97 11.87 -4.10 -10.68
N ILE A 98 12.57 -3.81 -9.58
CA ILE A 98 12.88 -4.83 -8.54
C ILE A 98 11.58 -5.32 -7.90
N MET A 99 10.69 -4.40 -7.53
CA MET A 99 9.40 -4.73 -6.95
C MET A 99 8.55 -5.60 -7.89
N MET A 100 8.45 -5.23 -9.17
CA MET A 100 7.72 -6.03 -10.16
C MET A 100 8.32 -7.41 -10.37
N ASP A 101 9.63 -7.58 -10.19
CA ASP A 101 10.30 -8.87 -10.25
C ASP A 101 9.94 -9.73 -9.02
N LEU A 102 9.90 -9.12 -7.82
CA LEU A 102 9.51 -9.79 -6.58
C LEU A 102 8.04 -10.26 -6.58
N PHE A 103 7.15 -9.49 -7.21
CA PHE A 103 5.71 -9.82 -7.28
C PHE A 103 5.32 -10.66 -8.50
N LYS A 104 6.26 -10.96 -9.41
CA LYS A 104 6.08 -11.94 -10.48
C LYS A 104 6.26 -13.36 -9.92
N GLU A 105 5.26 -13.84 -9.18
CA GLU A 105 5.07 -15.29 -8.98
C GLU A 105 4.19 -15.87 -10.09
#